data_AF-A0AAD6CZ16-F1
#
_entry.id   AF-A0AAD6CZ16-F1
#
_cell.length_a   1.000
_cell.length_b   1.000
_cell.length_c   1.000
_cell.angle_alpha   90.00
_cell.angle_beta   90.00
_cell.angle_gamma   90.00
#
_symmetry.space_group_name_H-M   'P 1'
#
loop_
_entity.id
_entity.type
_entity.pdbx_description
1 polymer ?
#
loop_
_entity_poly.entity_id
_entity_poly.type
_entity_poly.pdbx_seq_one_letter_code
_entity_poly.pdbx_strand_id
1 'polypeptide(L)'
;MPKAKKVDPKTQARTAPSTNTPTIPNWPPLRPLLPAADLSLVPLVPDQIYLIQNFLSSSLCKTYASFLASLPLTTTPGKPKKDEAVRVNDRFQVQDARFAEMLWSGTALKELVTTRFVDEEAYNEDGEYEPPSAEELAKRAKEVWGGEPLGLNPNIRIYRYSTGQFFAQHYDESNSLTFLPQSATKACPARTTWTLLIYLTTCSGGETVFYPEPTRATRNPEPIAVAPEIGMALLHRHGDHCMLHEGMEVTGGEKWVLRSDLVVAR
;
A
#
# COMPACT_ATOMS: atom_id res chain seq x y z
N MET A 1 -27.98 54.53 45.26
CA MET A 1 -27.16 53.87 44.23
C MET A 1 -25.70 53.91 44.62
N PRO A 2 -25.05 52.75 44.79
CA PRO A 2 -23.66 52.57 44.40
C PRO A 2 -23.51 51.40 43.42
N LYS A 3 -22.65 51.57 42.41
CA LYS A 3 -22.48 50.69 41.25
C LYS A 3 -21.69 49.43 41.63
N ALA A 4 -22.24 48.25 41.33
CA ALA A 4 -21.53 46.98 41.39
C ALA A 4 -20.52 46.87 40.24
N LYS A 5 -19.27 46.48 40.57
CA LYS A 5 -18.19 46.22 39.62
C LYS A 5 -18.47 44.95 38.82
N LYS A 6 -18.39 45.04 37.49
CA LYS A 6 -18.36 43.88 36.58
C LYS A 6 -17.05 43.12 36.75
N VAL A 7 -17.13 41.80 36.86
CA VAL A 7 -15.99 40.87 36.84
C VAL A 7 -15.90 40.29 35.43
N ASP A 8 -14.75 40.46 34.79
CA ASP A 8 -14.48 39.92 33.46
C ASP A 8 -14.39 38.38 33.49
N PRO A 9 -14.91 37.66 32.47
CA PRO A 9 -14.76 36.22 32.39
C PRO A 9 -13.33 35.86 32.01
N LYS A 10 -12.65 35.11 32.89
CA LYS A 10 -11.36 34.48 32.62
C LYS A 10 -11.45 33.61 31.35
N THR A 11 -10.69 33.99 30.34
CA THR A 11 -10.42 33.21 29.14
C THR A 11 -9.82 31.87 29.54
N GLN A 12 -10.61 30.79 29.45
CA GLN A 12 -10.07 29.43 29.55
C GLN A 12 -9.19 29.18 28.33
N ALA A 13 -7.89 29.01 28.57
CA ALA A 13 -6.97 28.52 27.56
C ALA A 13 -7.45 27.14 27.08
N ARG A 14 -7.90 27.05 25.83
CA ARG A 14 -8.14 25.77 25.15
C ARG A 14 -6.79 25.07 25.07
N THR A 15 -6.62 24.01 25.85
CA THR A 15 -5.56 23.04 25.65
C THR A 15 -5.71 22.46 24.24
N ALA A 16 -4.70 22.68 23.40
CA ALA A 16 -4.61 22.04 22.10
C ALA A 16 -4.53 20.51 22.30
N PRO A 17 -5.16 19.69 21.46
CA PRO A 17 -4.97 18.24 21.50
C PRO A 17 -3.49 17.93 21.24
N SER A 18 -2.87 17.16 22.13
CA SER A 18 -1.53 16.62 21.91
C SER A 18 -1.53 15.77 20.63
N THR A 19 -0.92 16.25 19.57
CA THR A 19 -0.63 15.45 18.39
C THR A 19 0.51 14.50 18.76
N ASN A 20 0.18 13.36 19.36
CA ASN A 20 1.13 12.26 19.55
C ASN A 20 1.44 11.66 18.18
N THR A 21 2.39 12.24 17.47
CA THR A 21 2.98 11.62 16.29
C THR A 21 3.67 10.34 16.76
N PRO A 22 3.28 9.15 16.26
CA PRO A 22 3.91 7.92 16.68
C PRO A 22 5.41 7.95 16.40
N THR A 23 6.20 7.51 17.37
CA THR A 23 7.65 7.46 17.25
C THR A 23 8.05 6.46 16.16
N ILE A 24 9.02 6.82 15.33
CA ILE A 24 9.56 5.95 14.30
C ILE A 24 10.10 4.67 14.95
N PRO A 25 9.57 3.49 14.60
CA PRO A 25 9.99 2.24 15.22
C PRO A 25 11.33 1.79 14.63
N ASN A 26 12.11 1.03 15.40
CA ASN A 26 13.38 0.49 14.93
C ASN A 26 13.15 -0.76 14.07
N TRP A 27 12.86 -0.56 12.78
CA TRP A 27 12.55 -1.64 11.86
C TRP A 27 13.64 -2.73 11.84
N PRO A 28 13.26 -4.02 11.84
CA PRO A 28 14.20 -5.10 11.57
C PRO A 28 14.93 -4.88 10.23
N PRO A 29 16.12 -5.44 10.02
CA PRO A 29 16.74 -5.43 8.70
C PRO A 29 15.86 -6.15 7.67
N LEU A 30 15.66 -5.55 6.50
CA LEU A 30 15.01 -6.19 5.34
C LEU A 30 15.97 -7.17 4.65
N ARG A 31 16.55 -8.13 5.39
CA ARG A 31 17.47 -9.15 4.84
C ARG A 31 17.35 -10.47 5.62
N PRO A 32 17.58 -11.62 4.97
CA PRO A 32 17.92 -11.79 3.55
C PRO A 32 16.71 -11.60 2.61
N LEU A 33 16.99 -11.19 1.37
CA LEU A 33 16.02 -11.03 0.29
C LEU A 33 16.37 -11.97 -0.85
N LEU A 34 15.36 -12.37 -1.63
CA LEU A 34 15.58 -13.07 -2.89
C LEU A 34 16.20 -12.12 -3.92
N PRO A 35 17.08 -12.62 -4.81
CA PRO A 35 17.52 -11.86 -5.98
C PRO A 35 16.32 -11.39 -6.79
N ALA A 36 16.39 -10.17 -7.34
CA ALA A 36 15.34 -9.67 -8.22
C ALA A 36 15.11 -10.59 -9.42
N ALA A 37 16.16 -11.24 -9.94
CA ALA A 37 16.11 -12.23 -11.02
C ALA A 37 15.09 -13.36 -10.77
N ASP A 38 14.91 -13.76 -9.51
CA ASP A 38 14.03 -14.87 -9.10
C ASP A 38 12.59 -14.41 -8.78
N LEU A 39 12.31 -13.12 -8.98
CA LEU A 39 11.01 -12.51 -8.75
C LEU A 39 10.45 -11.97 -10.07
N SER A 40 9.13 -12.05 -10.21
CA SER A 40 8.39 -11.53 -11.34
C SER A 40 7.18 -10.75 -10.86
N LEU A 41 6.81 -9.70 -11.62
CA LEU A 41 5.58 -8.97 -11.44
C LEU A 41 4.50 -9.60 -12.34
N VAL A 42 3.62 -10.40 -11.76
CA VAL A 42 2.65 -11.20 -12.51
C VAL A 42 1.31 -10.46 -12.58
N PRO A 43 0.75 -10.19 -13.77
CA PRO A 43 -0.59 -9.61 -13.90
C PRO A 43 -1.65 -10.62 -13.48
N LEU A 44 -2.41 -10.31 -12.43
CA LEU A 44 -3.67 -11.02 -12.14
C LEU A 44 -4.83 -10.41 -12.95
N VAL A 45 -4.86 -9.09 -13.04
CA VAL A 45 -5.72 -8.33 -13.95
C VAL A 45 -4.82 -7.28 -14.61
N PRO A 46 -4.55 -7.37 -15.92
CA PRO A 46 -3.71 -6.41 -16.62
C PRO A 46 -4.13 -4.97 -16.31
N ASP A 47 -3.13 -4.12 -16.10
CA ASP A 47 -3.30 -2.71 -15.73
C ASP A 47 -4.10 -2.43 -14.45
N GLN A 48 -4.46 -3.43 -13.64
CA GLN A 48 -5.31 -3.23 -12.48
C GLN A 48 -4.81 -3.92 -11.21
N ILE A 49 -4.30 -5.14 -11.33
CA ILE A 49 -3.86 -5.97 -10.20
C ILE A 49 -2.62 -6.78 -10.60
N TYR A 50 -1.52 -6.59 -9.86
CA TYR A 50 -0.27 -7.33 -10.01
C TYR A 50 0.12 -8.02 -8.71
N LEU A 51 0.78 -9.18 -8.82
CA LEU A 51 1.29 -9.97 -7.72
C LEU A 51 2.81 -10.13 -7.84
N ILE A 52 3.51 -10.13 -6.72
CA ILE A 52 4.91 -10.54 -6.62
C ILE A 52 4.98 -11.65 -5.58
N GLN A 53 5.13 -12.88 -6.07
CA GLN A 53 5.24 -14.05 -5.21
C GLN A 53 6.58 -14.10 -4.51
N ASN A 54 6.61 -14.51 -3.24
CA ASN A 54 7.82 -14.58 -2.41
C ASN A 54 8.62 -13.26 -2.32
N PHE A 55 7.96 -12.11 -2.46
CA PHE A 55 8.58 -10.78 -2.35
C PHE A 55 9.44 -10.63 -1.07
N LEU A 56 8.94 -11.14 0.06
CA LEU A 56 9.73 -11.35 1.27
C LEU A 56 9.81 -12.84 1.60
N SER A 57 10.94 -13.29 2.14
CA SER A 57 11.07 -14.68 2.61
C SER A 57 10.19 -14.94 3.84
N SER A 58 9.73 -16.19 4.02
CA SER A 58 8.88 -16.54 5.16
C SER A 58 9.55 -16.30 6.53
N SER A 59 10.89 -16.40 6.61
CA SER A 59 11.64 -16.07 7.83
C SER A 59 11.59 -14.57 8.12
N LEU A 60 11.78 -13.73 7.11
CA LEU A 60 11.68 -12.28 7.23
C LEU A 60 10.24 -11.85 7.61
N CYS A 61 9.24 -12.46 6.99
CA CYS A 61 7.83 -12.24 7.34
C CYS A 61 7.55 -12.57 8.81
N LYS A 62 8.06 -13.68 9.34
CA LYS A 62 7.95 -14.04 10.77
C LYS A 62 8.63 -13.01 11.68
N THR A 63 9.84 -12.57 11.34
CA THR A 63 10.55 -11.51 12.07
C THR A 63 9.74 -10.22 12.11
N TYR A 64 9.20 -9.80 10.95
CA TYR A 64 8.38 -8.59 10.87
C TYR A 64 7.06 -8.75 11.63
N ALA A 65 6.31 -9.83 11.44
CA ALA A 65 5.06 -10.06 12.18
C ALA A 65 5.29 -10.03 13.70
N SER A 66 6.35 -10.69 14.19
CA SER A 66 6.72 -10.65 15.62
C SER A 66 7.09 -9.26 16.11
N PHE A 67 7.83 -8.48 15.32
CA PHE A 67 8.18 -7.11 15.66
C PHE A 67 6.95 -6.20 15.67
N LEU A 68 6.12 -6.28 14.64
CA LEU A 68 4.91 -5.48 14.48
C LEU A 68 3.91 -5.73 15.61
N ALA A 69 3.85 -6.95 16.14
CA ALA A 69 3.06 -7.30 17.33
C ALA A 69 3.48 -6.55 18.61
N SER A 70 4.70 -6.00 18.67
CA SER A 70 5.16 -5.16 19.79
C SER A 70 4.79 -3.68 19.66
N LEU A 71 4.29 -3.24 18.50
CA LEU A 71 3.91 -1.86 18.27
C LEU A 71 2.58 -1.53 18.98
N PRO A 72 2.31 -0.25 19.28
CA PRO A 72 1.05 0.15 19.92
C PRO A 72 -0.08 0.22 18.88
N LEU A 73 -0.56 -0.93 18.38
CA LEU A 73 -1.70 -0.95 17.46
C LEU A 73 -2.97 -0.47 18.16
N THR A 74 -3.82 0.25 17.42
CA THR A 74 -5.13 0.70 17.87
C THR A 74 -6.22 0.04 17.03
N THR A 75 -7.18 -0.62 17.67
CA THR A 75 -8.35 -1.17 16.99
C THR A 75 -9.24 -0.05 16.46
N THR A 76 -9.65 -0.13 15.19
CA THR A 76 -10.57 0.84 14.61
C THR A 76 -11.93 0.77 15.28
N PRO A 77 -12.61 1.92 15.49
CA PRO A 77 -13.97 1.92 15.99
C PRO A 77 -14.88 1.25 14.96
N GLY A 78 -15.69 0.28 15.38
CA GLY A 78 -16.58 -0.46 14.48
C GLY A 78 -17.72 0.36 13.85
N LYS A 79 -17.91 1.62 14.29
CA LYS A 79 -18.81 2.58 13.63
C LYS A 79 -17.99 3.50 12.73
N PRO A 80 -18.16 3.43 11.40
CA PRO A 80 -17.44 4.31 10.49
C PRO A 80 -17.96 5.75 10.60
N LYS A 81 -17.17 6.70 10.09
CA LYS A 81 -17.69 8.05 9.84
C LYS A 81 -18.69 8.02 8.68
N LYS A 82 -19.45 9.11 8.53
CA LYS A 82 -20.31 9.29 7.36
C LYS A 82 -19.47 9.13 6.08
N ASP A 83 -19.95 8.30 5.17
CA ASP A 83 -19.33 7.99 3.86
C ASP A 83 -17.99 7.20 3.94
N GLU A 84 -17.61 6.69 5.11
CA GLU A 84 -16.51 5.72 5.26
C GLU A 84 -17.07 4.29 5.36
N ALA A 85 -16.36 3.31 4.81
CA ALA A 85 -16.72 1.90 4.95
C ALA A 85 -16.45 1.39 6.38
N VAL A 86 -17.29 0.45 6.83
CA VAL A 86 -17.12 -0.23 8.13
C VAL A 86 -15.79 -0.97 8.11
N ARG A 87 -14.99 -0.77 9.16
CA ARG A 87 -13.71 -1.44 9.33
C ARG A 87 -13.51 -1.82 10.78
N VAL A 88 -13.11 -3.06 11.00
CA VAL A 88 -12.74 -3.58 12.31
C VAL A 88 -11.39 -4.25 12.16
N ASN A 89 -10.31 -3.53 12.51
CA ASN A 89 -8.96 -4.09 12.50
C ASN A 89 -8.02 -3.30 13.43
N ASP A 90 -6.90 -3.92 13.79
CA ASP A 90 -5.84 -3.26 14.54
C ASP A 90 -4.92 -2.51 13.58
N ARG A 91 -4.61 -1.25 13.88
CA ARG A 91 -3.83 -0.37 13.02
C ARG A 91 -2.68 0.32 13.74
N PHE A 92 -1.56 0.42 13.03
CA PHE A 92 -0.49 1.35 13.34
C PHE A 92 -0.12 2.11 12.06
N GLN A 93 0.27 3.38 12.17
CA GLN A 93 0.73 4.16 11.03
C GLN A 93 1.84 5.11 11.46
N VAL A 94 2.82 5.34 10.60
CA VAL A 94 3.96 6.22 10.87
C VAL A 94 4.49 6.85 9.59
N GLN A 95 4.98 8.08 9.69
CA GLN A 95 5.68 8.74 8.59
C GLN A 95 7.16 8.38 8.65
N ASP A 96 7.63 7.54 7.73
CA ASP A 96 9.01 7.09 7.67
C ASP A 96 9.50 6.95 6.23
N ALA A 97 10.06 8.04 5.70
CA ALA A 97 10.63 8.07 4.35
C ALA A 97 11.85 7.14 4.20
N ARG A 98 12.60 6.90 5.28
CA ARG A 98 13.77 6.01 5.23
C ARG A 98 13.32 4.57 5.03
N PHE A 99 12.31 4.12 5.77
CA PHE A 99 11.80 2.76 5.61
C PHE A 99 11.07 2.58 4.27
N ALA A 100 10.33 3.58 3.81
CA ALA A 100 9.74 3.58 2.46
C ALA A 100 10.82 3.40 1.37
N GLU A 101 11.93 4.14 1.47
CA GLU A 101 13.06 4.02 0.54
C GLU A 101 13.75 2.66 0.65
N MET A 102 13.92 2.13 1.87
CA MET A 102 14.46 0.78 2.07
C MET A 102 13.58 -0.30 1.42
N LEU A 103 12.26 -0.17 1.46
CA LEU A 103 11.36 -1.07 0.74
C LEU A 103 11.46 -0.88 -0.77
N TRP A 104 11.54 0.36 -1.25
CA TRP A 104 11.60 0.68 -2.67
C TRP A 104 12.90 0.20 -3.34
N SER A 105 14.04 0.71 -2.88
CA SER A 105 15.36 0.46 -3.49
C SER A 105 16.14 -0.68 -2.83
N GLY A 106 15.77 -1.05 -1.59
CA GLY A 106 16.44 -2.15 -0.89
C GLY A 106 15.90 -3.53 -1.24
N THR A 107 14.73 -3.61 -1.89
CA THR A 107 14.12 -4.84 -2.41
C THR A 107 14.09 -4.85 -3.95
N ALA A 108 13.53 -5.89 -4.56
CA ALA A 108 13.33 -5.97 -6.00
C ALA A 108 12.24 -5.02 -6.53
N LEU A 109 11.49 -4.33 -5.66
CA LEU A 109 10.30 -3.57 -6.06
C LEU A 109 10.60 -2.51 -7.13
N LYS A 110 11.65 -1.71 -6.95
CA LYS A 110 12.04 -0.69 -7.93
C LYS A 110 12.32 -1.31 -9.30
N GLU A 111 13.11 -2.39 -9.36
CA GLU A 111 13.44 -3.07 -10.61
C GLU A 111 12.18 -3.66 -11.25
N LEU A 112 11.34 -4.34 -10.48
CA LEU A 112 10.08 -4.91 -10.98
C LEU A 112 9.14 -3.84 -11.52
N VAL A 113 9.02 -2.69 -10.87
CA VAL A 113 8.11 -1.61 -11.28
C VAL A 113 8.67 -0.77 -12.44
N THR A 114 9.99 -0.64 -12.58
CA THR A 114 10.61 0.28 -13.56
C THR A 114 11.22 -0.39 -14.78
N THR A 115 11.67 -1.65 -14.66
CA THR A 115 12.41 -2.33 -15.73
C THR A 115 11.92 -3.74 -16.05
N ARG A 116 11.22 -4.42 -15.13
CA ARG A 116 10.82 -5.84 -15.27
C ARG A 116 9.33 -6.10 -15.04
N PHE A 117 8.48 -5.17 -15.46
CA PHE A 117 7.02 -5.27 -15.41
C PHE A 117 6.40 -5.77 -16.73
N VAL A 118 7.23 -6.18 -17.69
CA VAL A 118 6.81 -6.61 -19.04
C VAL A 118 7.26 -8.04 -19.29
N ASP A 119 6.33 -8.89 -19.72
CA ASP A 119 6.63 -10.25 -20.17
C ASP A 119 7.02 -10.26 -21.66
N GLU A 120 8.13 -10.94 -21.95
CA GLU A 120 8.49 -11.72 -23.16
C GLU A 120 8.28 -11.18 -24.60
N GLU A 121 7.90 -9.93 -24.84
CA GLU A 121 7.85 -9.35 -26.20
C GLU A 121 9.14 -8.60 -26.59
N ALA A 122 10.29 -9.18 -26.29
CA ALA A 122 11.60 -8.64 -26.66
C ALA A 122 12.19 -9.36 -27.89
N TYR A 123 11.34 -9.90 -28.76
CA TYR A 123 11.78 -10.48 -30.04
C TYR A 123 11.22 -9.65 -31.19
N ASN A 124 12.08 -9.27 -32.12
CA ASN A 124 11.66 -8.55 -33.33
C ASN A 124 11.03 -9.50 -34.36
N GLU A 125 10.58 -8.95 -35.49
CA GLU A 125 9.94 -9.73 -36.57
C GLU A 125 10.85 -10.84 -37.13
N ASP A 126 12.17 -10.68 -36.99
CA ASP A 126 13.19 -11.66 -37.41
C ASP A 126 13.50 -12.71 -36.32
N GLY A 127 12.85 -12.62 -35.14
CA GLY A 127 13.05 -13.53 -34.02
C GLY A 127 14.35 -13.29 -33.23
N GLU A 128 15.00 -12.15 -33.42
CA GLU A 128 16.17 -11.75 -32.62
C GLU A 128 15.74 -11.06 -31.33
N TYR A 129 16.46 -11.33 -30.23
CA TYR A 129 16.20 -10.68 -28.95
C TYR A 129 16.62 -9.20 -29.00
N GLU A 130 15.63 -8.32 -29.04
CA GLU A 130 15.77 -6.87 -29.03
C GLU A 130 15.09 -6.32 -27.77
N PRO A 131 15.85 -6.10 -26.68
CA PRO A 131 15.27 -5.59 -25.45
C PRO A 131 14.79 -4.14 -25.64
N PRO A 132 13.68 -3.75 -25.01
CA PRO A 132 13.18 -2.38 -25.11
C PRO A 132 14.23 -1.39 -24.58
N SER A 133 14.36 -0.27 -25.27
CA SER A 133 15.20 0.83 -24.83
C SER A 133 14.74 1.39 -23.48
N ALA A 134 15.65 2.09 -22.78
CA ALA A 134 15.31 2.74 -21.51
C ALA A 134 14.16 3.75 -21.64
N GLU A 135 14.05 4.42 -22.79
CA GLU A 135 12.97 5.37 -23.08
C GLU A 135 11.62 4.65 -23.26
N GLU A 136 11.60 3.52 -23.97
CA GLU A 136 10.39 2.71 -24.14
C GLU A 136 9.91 2.11 -22.81
N LEU A 137 10.83 1.60 -21.99
CA LEU A 137 10.51 1.13 -20.64
C LEU A 137 9.93 2.26 -19.77
N ALA A 138 10.55 3.44 -19.79
CA ALA A 138 10.05 4.59 -19.03
C ALA A 138 8.65 5.03 -19.50
N LYS A 139 8.40 5.02 -20.81
CA LYS A 139 7.09 5.33 -21.38
C LYS A 139 6.04 4.31 -20.95
N ARG A 140 6.33 3.00 -21.10
CA ARG A 140 5.43 1.92 -20.68
C ARG A 140 5.15 1.97 -19.18
N ALA A 141 6.18 2.22 -18.36
CA ALA A 141 6.02 2.35 -16.91
C ALA A 141 5.07 3.51 -16.58
N LYS A 142 5.21 4.64 -17.28
CA LYS A 142 4.31 5.79 -17.09
C LYS A 142 2.85 5.44 -17.40
N GLU A 143 2.59 4.65 -18.43
CA GLU A 143 1.25 4.20 -18.82
C GLU A 143 0.65 3.23 -17.78
N VAL A 144 1.40 2.21 -17.37
CA VAL A 144 0.97 1.20 -16.38
C VAL A 144 0.77 1.81 -15.00
N TRP A 145 1.65 2.71 -14.56
CA TRP A 145 1.63 3.25 -13.20
C TRP A 145 0.84 4.56 -13.07
N GLY A 146 0.36 5.12 -14.19
CA GLY A 146 -0.38 6.39 -14.22
C GLY A 146 0.49 7.63 -13.97
N GLY A 147 1.80 7.50 -14.20
CA GLY A 147 2.84 8.51 -13.99
C GLY A 147 4.22 7.84 -13.86
N GLU A 148 5.29 8.64 -13.90
CA GLU A 148 6.66 8.13 -13.70
C GLU A 148 6.83 7.64 -12.25
N PRO A 149 7.17 6.36 -12.00
CA PRO A 149 7.40 5.85 -10.65
C PRO A 149 8.59 6.53 -9.97
N LEU A 150 8.34 7.12 -8.78
CA LEU A 150 9.34 7.87 -8.03
C LEU A 150 9.81 7.14 -6.76
N GLY A 151 8.95 6.32 -6.16
CA GLY A 151 9.22 5.65 -4.89
C GLY A 151 7.94 5.22 -4.18
N LEU A 152 8.05 5.03 -2.86
CA LEU A 152 6.93 4.66 -2.00
C LEU A 152 6.50 5.82 -1.09
N ASN A 153 5.20 5.85 -0.78
CA ASN A 153 4.62 6.82 0.14
C ASN A 153 5.23 6.64 1.55
N PRO A 154 5.79 7.70 2.17
CA PRO A 154 6.33 7.64 3.52
C PRO A 154 5.33 7.26 4.61
N ASN A 155 4.02 7.34 4.33
CA ASN A 155 2.97 6.90 5.23
C ASN A 155 2.88 5.36 5.29
N ILE A 156 3.72 4.75 6.11
CA ILE A 156 3.75 3.30 6.34
C ILE A 156 2.60 2.91 7.25
N ARG A 157 1.80 1.93 6.82
CA ARG A 157 0.61 1.48 7.53
C ARG A 157 0.71 -0.01 7.82
N ILE A 158 0.38 -0.38 9.04
CA ILE A 158 0.38 -1.76 9.51
C ILE A 158 -1.04 -2.13 9.87
N TYR A 159 -1.48 -3.29 9.39
CA TYR A 159 -2.79 -3.85 9.68
C TYR A 159 -2.64 -5.23 10.29
N ARG A 160 -3.37 -5.48 11.37
CA ARG A 160 -3.61 -6.82 11.90
C ARG A 160 -5.12 -7.07 11.94
N TYR A 161 -5.53 -8.23 11.44
CA TYR A 161 -6.90 -8.73 11.54
C TYR A 161 -6.89 -10.06 12.29
N SER A 162 -7.59 -10.11 13.42
CA SER A 162 -7.90 -11.33 14.19
C SER A 162 -9.20 -11.96 13.68
N THR A 163 -9.56 -13.16 14.13
CA THR A 163 -10.85 -13.77 13.79
C THR A 163 -12.03 -12.81 14.04
N GLY A 164 -12.93 -12.69 13.06
CA GLY A 164 -14.08 -11.78 13.07
C GLY A 164 -13.80 -10.36 12.58
N GLN A 165 -12.53 -10.01 12.31
CA GLN A 165 -12.13 -8.69 11.82
C GLN A 165 -12.12 -8.65 10.28
N PHE A 166 -12.52 -7.50 9.73
CA PHE A 166 -12.71 -7.29 8.28
C PHE A 166 -12.61 -5.80 7.92
N PHE A 167 -12.63 -5.52 6.62
CA PHE A 167 -12.80 -4.17 6.08
C PHE A 167 -13.78 -4.21 4.91
N ALA A 168 -14.99 -3.67 5.09
CA ALA A 168 -16.05 -3.70 4.10
C ALA A 168 -15.67 -2.99 2.79
N GLN A 169 -16.47 -3.23 1.76
CA GLN A 169 -16.30 -2.66 0.41
C GLN A 169 -16.05 -1.15 0.42
N HIS A 170 -14.99 -0.74 -0.24
CA HIS A 170 -14.57 0.66 -0.36
C HIS A 170 -13.76 0.92 -1.64
N TYR A 171 -13.56 2.20 -1.90
CA TYR A 171 -12.56 2.70 -2.84
C TYR A 171 -11.44 3.37 -2.04
N ASP A 172 -10.20 3.19 -2.51
CA ASP A 172 -9.05 3.90 -1.98
C ASP A 172 -8.78 5.14 -2.84
N GLU A 173 -8.53 6.28 -2.19
CA GLU A 173 -8.27 7.57 -2.84
C GLU A 173 -6.78 7.80 -3.11
N SER A 174 -6.48 8.63 -4.12
CA SER A 174 -5.12 9.12 -4.36
C SER A 174 -4.72 10.19 -3.33
N ASN A 175 -3.47 10.10 -2.85
CA ASN A 175 -2.87 11.15 -2.03
C ASN A 175 -2.01 12.07 -2.91
N SER A 176 -2.21 13.38 -2.82
CA SER A 176 -1.25 14.37 -3.36
C SER A 176 -0.18 14.66 -2.32
N LEU A 177 1.09 14.70 -2.75
CA LEU A 177 2.22 14.96 -1.87
C LEU A 177 3.35 15.69 -2.59
N THR A 178 4.19 16.37 -1.81
CA THR A 178 5.50 16.83 -2.28
C THR A 178 6.51 15.73 -1.97
N PHE A 179 7.14 15.17 -3.00
CA PHE A 179 8.01 14.01 -2.87
C PHE A 179 9.44 14.35 -3.29
N LEU A 180 10.43 13.86 -2.54
CA LEU A 180 11.85 13.99 -2.87
C LEU A 180 12.41 12.58 -3.14
N PRO A 181 12.51 12.16 -4.42
CA PRO A 181 13.20 10.92 -4.78
C PRO A 181 14.65 10.95 -4.32
N GLN A 182 15.19 9.81 -3.87
CA GLN A 182 16.60 9.74 -3.45
C GLN A 182 17.59 10.13 -4.55
N SER A 183 17.24 9.90 -5.82
CA SER A 183 18.05 10.28 -7.00
C SER A 183 17.98 11.77 -7.35
N ALA A 184 17.09 12.54 -6.71
CA ALA A 184 16.82 13.93 -7.05
C ALA A 184 17.32 14.90 -5.97
N THR A 185 17.63 16.13 -6.37
CA THR A 185 18.07 17.22 -5.47
C THR A 185 16.94 18.17 -5.08
N LYS A 186 15.78 18.05 -5.73
CA LYS A 186 14.61 18.91 -5.51
C LYS A 186 13.35 18.06 -5.40
N ALA A 187 12.50 18.43 -4.46
CA ALA A 187 11.19 17.80 -4.32
C ALA A 187 10.26 18.26 -5.46
N CYS A 188 9.38 17.37 -5.90
CA CYS A 188 8.40 17.63 -6.94
C CYS A 188 6.97 17.33 -6.46
N PRO A 189 5.94 17.93 -7.09
CA PRO A 189 4.57 17.49 -6.93
C PRO A 189 4.41 16.05 -7.42
N ALA A 190 3.78 15.22 -6.60
CA ALA A 190 3.57 13.80 -6.88
C ALA A 190 2.17 13.37 -6.40
N ARG A 191 1.77 12.16 -6.80
CA ARG A 191 0.54 11.52 -6.31
C ARG A 191 0.72 10.01 -6.11
N THR A 192 -0.13 9.38 -5.32
CA THR A 192 -0.20 7.92 -5.24
C THR A 192 -1.19 7.35 -6.24
N THR A 193 -0.85 6.26 -6.93
CA THR A 193 -1.71 5.62 -7.95
C THR A 193 -1.96 4.13 -7.74
N TRP A 194 -1.12 3.46 -6.95
CA TRP A 194 -1.27 2.05 -6.62
C TRP A 194 -1.08 1.84 -5.12
N THR A 195 -1.89 0.96 -4.53
CA THR A 195 -1.67 0.45 -3.17
C THR A 195 -0.77 -0.77 -3.23
N LEU A 196 0.25 -0.80 -2.37
CA LEU A 196 1.12 -1.96 -2.14
C LEU A 196 0.73 -2.61 -0.81
N LEU A 197 0.26 -3.85 -0.85
CA LEU A 197 0.05 -4.69 0.33
C LEU A 197 1.10 -5.80 0.35
N ILE A 198 1.83 -5.96 1.46
CA ILE A 198 2.75 -7.08 1.67
C ILE A 198 2.15 -7.95 2.78
N TYR A 199 1.77 -9.18 2.43
CA TYR A 199 1.20 -10.15 3.35
C TYR A 199 2.32 -10.82 4.15
N LEU A 200 2.28 -10.70 5.47
CA LEU A 200 3.31 -11.24 6.36
C LEU A 200 2.90 -12.58 6.99
N THR A 201 1.62 -12.94 6.90
CA THR A 201 1.07 -14.19 7.41
C THR A 201 0.01 -14.73 6.47
N THR A 202 -0.26 -16.02 6.58
CA THR A 202 -1.43 -16.71 6.01
C THR A 202 -2.53 -16.82 7.05
N CYS A 203 -3.79 -16.80 6.63
CA CYS A 203 -4.95 -17.01 7.48
C CYS A 203 -6.07 -17.74 6.73
N SER A 204 -7.10 -18.19 7.44
CA SER A 204 -8.36 -18.64 6.82
C SER A 204 -9.30 -17.45 6.66
N GLY A 205 -9.97 -17.36 5.51
CA GLY A 205 -10.66 -16.12 5.11
C GLY A 205 -9.65 -14.99 4.91
N GLY A 206 -10.07 -13.74 5.13
CA GLY A 206 -9.17 -12.61 5.05
C GLY A 206 -8.70 -12.27 3.64
N GLU A 207 -9.33 -12.78 2.60
CA GLU A 207 -9.03 -12.44 1.21
C GLU A 207 -9.16 -10.94 0.95
N THR A 208 -8.33 -10.39 0.07
CA THR A 208 -8.64 -9.10 -0.56
C THR A 208 -9.46 -9.41 -1.81
N VAL A 209 -10.75 -9.03 -1.80
CA VAL A 209 -11.68 -9.33 -2.90
C VAL A 209 -11.96 -8.05 -3.67
N PHE A 210 -11.87 -8.13 -4.99
CA PHE A 210 -12.12 -7.05 -5.92
C PHE A 210 -13.37 -7.33 -6.75
N TYR A 211 -14.16 -6.30 -7.01
CA TYR A 211 -15.44 -6.37 -7.72
C TYR A 211 -15.34 -5.56 -9.03
N PRO A 212 -15.09 -6.21 -10.18
CA PRO A 212 -15.03 -5.51 -11.45
C PRO A 212 -16.37 -4.86 -11.81
N GLU A 213 -16.32 -3.73 -12.50
CA GLU A 213 -17.54 -3.09 -12.99
C GLU A 213 -18.15 -3.87 -14.18
N PRO A 214 -19.49 -3.96 -14.26
CA PRO A 214 -20.17 -4.51 -15.43
C PRO A 214 -19.78 -3.81 -16.72
N THR A 215 -19.48 -4.59 -17.77
CA THR A 215 -19.24 -4.08 -19.11
C THR A 215 -20.38 -4.48 -20.07
N ARG A 216 -20.36 -3.96 -21.30
CA ARG A 216 -21.31 -4.40 -22.35
C ARG A 216 -21.15 -5.89 -22.68
N ALA A 217 -19.91 -6.40 -22.61
CA ALA A 217 -19.59 -7.81 -22.89
C ALA A 217 -19.90 -8.71 -21.69
N THR A 218 -19.65 -8.24 -20.46
CA THR A 218 -19.81 -9.02 -19.23
C THR A 218 -20.67 -8.24 -18.24
N ARG A 219 -21.96 -8.59 -18.18
CA ARG A 219 -22.94 -7.88 -17.33
C ARG A 219 -22.82 -8.17 -15.84
N ASN A 220 -22.35 -9.36 -15.47
CA ASN A 220 -22.14 -9.80 -14.10
C ASN A 220 -20.72 -10.39 -14.00
N PRO A 221 -19.67 -9.57 -13.90
CA PRO A 221 -18.32 -10.09 -13.72
C PRO A 221 -18.20 -10.78 -12.36
N GLU A 222 -17.49 -11.91 -12.33
CA GLU A 222 -17.20 -12.61 -11.08
C GLU A 222 -16.21 -11.81 -10.23
N PRO A 223 -16.35 -11.81 -8.88
CA PRO A 223 -15.37 -11.23 -7.98
C PRO A 223 -14.01 -11.92 -8.10
N ILE A 224 -12.95 -11.15 -7.89
CA ILE A 224 -11.56 -11.60 -7.97
C ILE A 224 -11.00 -11.63 -6.55
N ALA A 225 -10.74 -12.82 -6.01
CA ALA A 225 -10.24 -12.99 -4.66
C ALA A 225 -8.72 -13.25 -4.65
N VAL A 226 -7.99 -12.49 -3.83
CA VAL A 226 -6.56 -12.71 -3.55
C VAL A 226 -6.41 -13.16 -2.10
N ALA A 227 -6.07 -14.43 -1.89
CA ALA A 227 -5.82 -14.97 -0.56
C ALA A 227 -4.49 -14.43 0.01
N PRO A 228 -4.40 -14.16 1.33
CA PRO A 228 -3.14 -13.75 1.94
C PRO A 228 -2.13 -14.90 1.92
N GLU A 229 -1.07 -14.74 1.12
CA GLU A 229 0.05 -15.67 1.05
C GLU A 229 1.28 -15.07 1.70
N ILE A 230 1.96 -15.83 2.58
CA ILE A 230 3.12 -15.32 3.31
C ILE A 230 4.22 -14.87 2.36
N GLY A 231 4.64 -13.61 2.48
CA GLY A 231 5.69 -13.03 1.67
C GLY A 231 5.23 -12.50 0.32
N MET A 232 3.97 -12.70 -0.09
CA MET A 232 3.44 -12.14 -1.33
C MET A 232 3.22 -10.63 -1.19
N ALA A 233 3.58 -9.89 -2.24
CA ALA A 233 3.14 -8.51 -2.42
C ALA A 233 2.01 -8.43 -3.46
N LEU A 234 1.00 -7.61 -3.18
CA LEU A 234 -0.12 -7.28 -4.04
C LEU A 234 -0.08 -5.78 -4.35
N LEU A 235 -0.11 -5.46 -5.63
CA LEU A 235 -0.27 -4.11 -6.15
C LEU A 235 -1.66 -4.02 -6.78
N HIS A 236 -2.50 -3.07 -6.35
CA HIS A 236 -3.76 -2.78 -7.01
C HIS A 236 -3.94 -1.27 -7.24
N ARG A 237 -4.55 -0.89 -8.36
CA ARG A 237 -4.83 0.52 -8.65
C ARG A 237 -5.78 1.11 -7.60
N HIS A 238 -5.56 2.39 -7.30
CA HIS A 238 -6.47 3.21 -6.51
C HIS A 238 -6.65 4.61 -7.12
N GLY A 239 -7.42 5.47 -6.49
CA GLY A 239 -7.83 6.77 -7.04
C GLY A 239 -8.86 6.60 -8.15
N ASP A 240 -8.72 7.36 -9.23
CA ASP A 240 -9.69 7.42 -10.35
C ASP A 240 -9.94 6.05 -11.03
N HIS A 241 -9.04 5.09 -10.86
CA HIS A 241 -9.13 3.74 -11.40
C HIS A 241 -9.24 2.67 -10.30
N CYS A 242 -9.68 3.04 -9.10
CA CYS A 242 -9.85 2.08 -8.01
C CYS A 242 -11.00 1.11 -8.33
N MET A 243 -10.73 -0.18 -8.28
CA MET A 243 -11.78 -1.20 -8.29
C MET A 243 -12.39 -1.28 -6.90
N LEU A 244 -13.72 -1.42 -6.81
CA LEU A 244 -14.38 -1.66 -5.53
C LEU A 244 -13.79 -2.91 -4.91
N HIS A 245 -13.39 -2.84 -3.64
CA HIS A 245 -12.73 -3.96 -2.99
C HIS A 245 -12.97 -4.00 -1.49
N GLU A 246 -12.79 -5.18 -0.91
CA GLU A 246 -12.91 -5.39 0.52
C GLU A 246 -11.84 -6.34 1.05
N GLY A 247 -11.58 -6.24 2.36
CA GLY A 247 -10.85 -7.26 3.11
C GLY A 247 -11.87 -8.15 3.80
N MET A 248 -12.04 -9.38 3.30
CA MET A 248 -12.98 -10.36 3.85
C MET A 248 -12.68 -10.64 5.33
N GLU A 249 -13.69 -11.15 6.03
CA GLU A 249 -13.55 -11.56 7.42
C GLU A 249 -12.47 -12.64 7.58
N VAL A 250 -11.56 -12.42 8.52
CA VAL A 250 -10.65 -13.49 8.97
C VAL A 250 -11.47 -14.49 9.79
N THR A 251 -11.48 -15.75 9.36
CA THR A 251 -12.22 -16.82 10.04
C THR A 251 -11.31 -17.69 10.92
N GLY A 252 -9.99 -17.63 10.71
CA GLY A 252 -9.01 -18.36 11.52
C GLY A 252 -7.59 -17.83 11.38
N GLY A 253 -6.84 -17.81 12.48
CA GLY A 253 -5.48 -17.26 12.52
C GLY A 253 -5.45 -15.73 12.60
N GLU A 254 -4.34 -15.13 12.18
CA GLU A 254 -4.16 -13.67 12.14
C GLU A 254 -3.59 -13.25 10.79
N LYS A 255 -4.19 -12.23 10.19
CA LYS A 255 -3.71 -11.59 8.97
C LYS A 255 -2.88 -10.36 9.32
N TRP A 256 -1.59 -10.37 8.98
CA TRP A 256 -0.69 -9.24 9.13
C TRP A 256 -0.32 -8.67 7.76
N VAL A 257 -0.51 -7.36 7.59
CA VAL A 257 -0.23 -6.66 6.33
C VAL A 257 0.58 -5.40 6.59
N LEU A 258 1.65 -5.23 5.81
CA LEU A 258 2.36 -3.97 5.67
C LEU A 258 1.86 -3.27 4.42
N ARG A 259 1.52 -1.99 4.52
CA ARG A 259 1.04 -1.17 3.40
C ARG A 259 1.89 0.07 3.20
N SER A 260 2.18 0.35 1.94
CA SER A 260 2.56 1.66 1.41
C SER A 260 1.82 1.86 0.09
N ASP A 261 2.10 2.94 -0.63
CA ASP A 261 1.50 3.25 -1.92
C ASP A 261 2.58 3.69 -2.89
N LEU A 262 2.46 3.29 -4.17
CA LEU A 262 3.37 3.73 -5.22
C LEU A 262 3.15 5.22 -5.49
N VAL A 263 4.23 5.99 -5.42
CA VAL A 263 4.26 7.43 -5.73
C VAL A 263 4.73 7.62 -7.16
N VAL A 264 3.99 8.41 -7.91
CA VAL A 264 4.33 8.79 -9.28
C VAL A 264 4.39 10.32 -9.44
N ALA A 265 5.16 10.80 -10.41
CA ALA A 265 5.18 12.21 -10.78
C ALA A 265 3.78 12.66 -11.24
N ARG A 266 3.39 13.88 -10.84
CA ARG A 266 2.13 14.51 -11.24
C ARG A 266 2.25 15.26 -12.55
#